data_AF-A0A6L3V3S5-F1
#
_entry.id   AF-A0A6L3V3S5-F1
#
_cell.length_a   1.000
_cell.length_b   1.000
_cell.length_c   1.000
_cell.angle_alpha   90.00
_cell.angle_beta   90.00
_cell.angle_gamma   90.00
#
_symmetry.space_group_name_H-M   'P 1'
#
loop_
_entity.id
_entity.type
_entity.pdbx_description
1 polymer ?
#
loop_
_entity_poly.entity_id
_entity_poly.type
_entity_poly.pdbx_seq_one_letter_code
_entity_poly.pdbx_strand_id
1 'polypeptide(L)'
;MKISLSTDQLIRYAVAYVFIVAGMIKFINPDMGTYFANLGLPYPIQVMYIIAVVELICGVFILLNRSVSNAAIPLIGIMVVAIMLTKIPTLHSGFIQFAANARLDIVMLVLLFILYKLPSRR
;
A
#
# COMPACT_ATOMS: atom_id res chain seq x y z
N MET A 1 -26.21 -1.25 -20.98
CA MET A 1 -25.62 -0.33 -19.99
C MET A 1 -24.13 -0.20 -20.30
N LYS A 2 -23.70 0.83 -21.05
CA LYS A 2 -22.26 1.07 -21.31
C LYS A 2 -21.67 1.70 -20.06
N ILE A 3 -21.04 0.89 -19.22
CA ILE A 3 -20.22 1.41 -18.12
C ILE A 3 -18.98 2.01 -18.78
N SER A 4 -19.00 3.31 -19.06
CA SER A 4 -17.81 4.04 -19.47
C SER A 4 -16.92 4.20 -18.24
N LEU A 5 -16.03 3.24 -18.01
CA LEU A 5 -15.02 3.33 -16.96
C LEU A 5 -14.04 4.44 -17.33
N SER A 6 -13.97 5.47 -16.49
CA SER A 6 -12.98 6.52 -16.63
C SER A 6 -11.61 6.04 -16.11
N THR A 7 -10.52 6.59 -16.64
CA THR A 7 -9.15 6.19 -16.28
C THR A 7 -8.88 6.34 -14.78
N ASP A 8 -9.46 7.35 -14.12
CA ASP A 8 -9.35 7.55 -12.68
C ASP A 8 -10.02 6.43 -11.87
N GLN A 9 -11.16 5.90 -12.33
CA GLN A 9 -11.86 4.80 -11.67
C GLN A 9 -11.04 3.50 -11.75
N LEU A 10 -10.43 3.23 -12.89
CA LEU A 10 -9.53 2.09 -13.08
C LEU A 10 -8.34 2.15 -12.12
N ILE A 11 -7.69 3.31 -12.01
CA ILE A 11 -6.56 3.51 -11.08
C ILE A 11 -7.03 3.31 -9.64
N ARG A 12 -8.18 3.86 -9.26
CA ARG A 12 -8.74 3.71 -7.91
C ARG A 12 -9.01 2.26 -7.56
N TYR A 13 -9.65 1.51 -8.46
CA TYR A 13 -9.96 0.09 -8.22
C TYR A 13 -8.70 -0.76 -8.14
N ALA A 14 -7.71 -0.51 -9.00
CA ALA A 14 -6.42 -1.19 -8.94
C ALA A 14 -5.70 -0.91 -7.60
N VAL A 15 -5.64 0.36 -7.19
CA VAL A 15 -5.00 0.75 -5.92
C VAL A 15 -5.73 0.16 -4.73
N ALA A 16 -7.05 0.28 -4.68
CA ALA A 16 -7.87 -0.26 -3.60
C ALA A 16 -7.70 -1.78 -3.48
N TYR A 17 -7.72 -2.50 -4.60
CA TYR A 17 -7.52 -3.94 -4.63
C TYR A 17 -6.18 -4.33 -3.99
N VAL A 18 -5.08 -3.69 -4.38
CA VAL A 18 -3.75 -3.99 -3.85
C VAL A 18 -3.70 -3.80 -2.33
N PHE A 19 -4.22 -2.68 -1.82
CA PHE A 19 -4.19 -2.40 -0.39
C PHE A 19 -5.13 -3.30 0.43
N ILE A 20 -6.33 -3.58 -0.08
CA ILE A 20 -7.27 -4.47 0.60
C ILE A 20 -6.68 -5.87 0.72
N VAL A 21 -6.12 -6.39 -0.38
CA VAL A 21 -5.50 -7.73 -0.38
C VAL A 21 -4.25 -7.75 0.49
N ALA A 22 -3.38 -6.73 0.41
CA ALA A 22 -2.17 -6.65 1.23
C ALA A 22 -2.48 -6.60 2.73
N GLY A 23 -3.50 -5.84 3.14
CA GLY A 23 -3.96 -5.80 4.52
C GLY A 23 -4.54 -7.14 4.96
N MET A 24 -5.38 -7.77 4.13
CA MET A 24 -5.98 -9.07 4.42
C MET A 24 -4.93 -10.19 4.56
N ILE A 25 -3.89 -10.20 3.72
CA ILE A 25 -2.80 -11.17 3.83
C ILE A 25 -2.09 -11.07 5.18
N LYS A 26 -1.90 -9.87 5.74
CA LYS A 26 -1.29 -9.68 7.06
C LYS A 26 -2.12 -10.28 8.21
N PHE A 27 -3.43 -10.47 8.02
CA PHE A 27 -4.29 -11.15 9.00
C PHE A 27 -4.31 -12.67 8.83
N ILE A 28 -4.31 -13.13 7.58
CA ILE A 28 -4.49 -14.56 7.26
C ILE A 28 -3.17 -15.32 7.35
N ASN A 29 -2.06 -14.71 6.93
CA ASN A 29 -0.79 -15.39 6.82
C ASN A 29 0.02 -15.27 8.13
N PRO A 30 0.20 -16.38 8.89
CA PRO A 30 0.98 -16.36 10.12
C PRO A 30 2.47 -16.05 9.90
N ASP A 31 3.01 -16.32 8.70
CA ASP A 31 4.41 -16.04 8.35
C ASP A 31 4.70 -14.53 8.30
N MET A 32 3.67 -13.69 8.18
CA MET A 32 3.84 -12.25 8.27
C MET A 32 4.25 -11.82 9.68
N GLY A 33 3.82 -12.54 10.72
CA GLY A 33 4.23 -12.27 12.09
C GLY A 33 5.73 -12.49 12.31
N THR A 34 6.28 -13.58 11.77
CA THR A 34 7.72 -13.86 11.83
C THR A 34 8.51 -12.88 10.96
N TYR A 35 8.00 -12.51 9.79
CA TYR A 35 8.61 -11.47 8.96
C TYR A 35 8.73 -10.15 9.72
N PHE A 36 7.64 -9.66 10.32
CA PHE A 36 7.65 -8.42 11.10
C PHE A 36 8.53 -8.51 12.35
N ALA A 37 8.62 -9.67 13.00
CA ALA A 37 9.53 -9.89 14.11
C ALA A 37 11.01 -9.72 13.71
N ASN A 38 11.37 -10.10 12.49
CA ASN A 38 12.72 -9.93 11.95
C ASN A 38 13.04 -8.49 11.51
N LEU A 39 12.06 -7.59 11.44
CA LEU A 39 12.29 -6.18 11.07
C LEU A 39 12.91 -5.34 12.20
N GLY A 40 13.05 -5.88 13.40
CA GLY A 40 13.64 -5.17 14.55
C GLY A 40 12.77 -4.03 15.09
N LEU A 41 11.47 -4.03 14.78
CA LEU A 41 10.53 -3.01 15.26
C LEU A 41 10.14 -3.25 16.72
N PRO A 42 9.90 -2.18 17.52
CA PRO A 42 9.27 -2.32 18.82
C PRO A 42 7.84 -2.84 18.62
N TYR A 43 7.49 -3.92 19.33
CA TYR A 43 6.17 -4.58 19.26
C TYR A 43 5.71 -4.94 17.82
N PRO A 44 6.46 -5.80 17.12
CA PRO A 44 6.31 -6.04 15.68
C PRO A 44 4.91 -6.55 15.28
N ILE A 45 4.31 -7.40 16.11
CA ILE A 45 2.98 -7.97 15.87
C ILE A 45 1.89 -6.90 15.95
N GLN A 46 1.97 -6.00 16.95
CA GLN A 46 0.99 -4.94 17.12
C GLN A 46 1.08 -3.93 15.97
N VAL A 47 2.30 -3.55 15.57
CA VAL A 47 2.54 -2.69 14.42
C VAL A 47 2.01 -3.32 13.12
N MET A 48 2.23 -4.62 12.92
CA MET A 48 1.70 -5.35 11.77
C MET A 48 0.18 -5.24 11.68
N TYR A 49 -0.54 -5.50 12.77
CA TYR A 49 -2.00 -5.42 12.78
C TYR A 49 -2.51 -3.98 12.57
N ILE A 50 -1.85 -2.98 13.17
CA ILE A 50 -2.21 -1.57 12.96
C ILE A 50 -2.06 -1.21 11.48
N ILE A 51 -0.94 -1.57 10.84
CA ILE A 51 -0.73 -1.34 9.41
C ILE A 51 -1.81 -2.04 8.59
N ALA A 52 -2.11 -3.30 8.90
CA ALA A 52 -3.11 -4.09 8.19
C ALA A 52 -4.52 -3.45 8.27
N VAL A 53 -4.92 -2.96 9.45
CA VAL A 53 -6.18 -2.24 9.64
C VAL A 53 -6.21 -0.95 8.82
N VAL A 54 -5.14 -0.16 8.87
CA VAL A 54 -5.06 1.11 8.12
C VAL A 54 -5.14 0.86 6.61
N GLU A 55 -4.43 -0.14 6.10
CA GLU A 55 -4.49 -0.53 4.68
C GLU A 55 -5.89 -0.96 4.25
N LEU A 56 -6.58 -1.78 5.06
CA LEU A 56 -7.95 -2.22 4.78
C LEU A 56 -8.93 -1.03 4.78
N ILE A 57 -8.93 -0.21 5.82
CA ILE A 57 -9.85 0.92 5.94
C ILE A 57 -9.62 1.93 4.80
N CYS A 58 -8.37 2.30 4.54
CA CYS A 58 -8.04 3.25 3.49
C CYS A 58 -8.31 2.67 2.10
N GLY A 59 -8.00 1.39 1.88
CA GLY A 59 -8.32 0.69 0.64
C GLY A 59 -9.82 0.67 0.34
N VAL A 60 -10.65 0.38 1.35
CA VAL A 60 -12.13 0.44 1.23
C VAL A 60 -12.61 1.87 0.97
N PHE A 61 -12.03 2.89 1.62
CA PHE A 61 -12.38 4.28 1.35
C PHE A 61 -12.03 4.72 -0.08
N ILE A 62 -10.88 4.28 -0.62
CA ILE A 62 -10.51 4.50 -2.02
C ILE A 62 -11.49 3.79 -2.97
N LEU A 63 -11.89 2.55 -2.64
CA LEU A 63 -12.88 1.79 -3.42
C LEU A 63 -14.23 2.51 -3.49
N LEU A 64 -14.74 2.96 -2.33
CA LEU A 64 -16.04 3.63 -2.20
C LEU A 64 -16.05 5.10 -2.66
N ASN A 65 -14.92 5.62 -3.16
CA ASN A 65 -14.73 7.02 -3.51
C ASN A 65 -14.94 8.01 -2.36
N ARG A 66 -14.87 7.55 -1.12
CA ARG A 66 -15.20 8.35 0.05
C ARG A 66 -13.91 8.83 0.68
N SER A 67 -13.53 10.07 0.36
CA SER A 67 -12.32 10.72 0.89
C SER A 67 -11.00 10.09 0.41
N VAL A 68 -10.87 9.88 -0.90
CA VAL A 68 -9.67 9.31 -1.56
C VAL A 68 -8.40 10.08 -1.20
N SER A 69 -8.45 11.41 -1.15
CA SER A 69 -7.28 12.24 -0.80
C SER A 69 -6.81 11.98 0.65
N ASN A 70 -7.73 11.91 1.60
CA ASN A 70 -7.39 11.64 3.00
C ASN A 70 -6.91 10.20 3.20
N ALA A 71 -7.45 9.24 2.46
CA ALA A 71 -7.03 7.84 2.49
C ALA A 71 -5.66 7.62 1.82
N ALA A 72 -5.30 8.44 0.83
CA ALA A 72 -4.00 8.33 0.16
C ALA A 72 -2.83 8.72 1.07
N ILE A 73 -2.99 9.74 1.92
CA ILE A 73 -1.92 10.22 2.84
C ILE A 73 -1.36 9.09 3.73
N PRO A 74 -2.16 8.35 4.53
CA PRO A 74 -1.65 7.29 5.38
C PRO A 74 -1.06 6.12 4.56
N LEU A 75 -1.64 5.81 3.39
CA LEU A 75 -1.13 4.76 2.52
C LEU A 75 0.24 5.10 1.92
N ILE A 76 0.45 6.37 1.55
CA ILE A 76 1.78 6.86 1.11
C ILE A 76 2.79 6.70 2.25
N GLY A 77 2.41 7.07 3.47
CA GLY A 77 3.27 6.89 4.65
C GLY A 77 3.69 5.44 4.87
N ILE A 78 2.73 4.51 4.81
CA ILE A 78 2.99 3.06 4.94
C ILE A 78 3.92 2.58 3.84
N MET A 79 3.72 2.99 2.59
CA MET A 79 4.57 2.61 1.46
C MET A 79 6.01 3.12 1.63
N VAL A 80 6.20 4.36 2.09
CA VAL A 80 7.54 4.91 2.37
C VAL A 80 8.24 4.12 3.47
N VAL A 81 7.55 3.84 4.58
CA VAL A 81 8.11 3.05 5.69
C VAL A 81 8.43 1.63 5.25
N ALA A 82 7.58 0.99 4.44
CA ALA A 82 7.81 -0.33 3.89
C ALA A 82 9.08 -0.37 3.02
N ILE A 83 9.28 0.62 2.15
CA ILE A 83 10.50 0.73 1.33
C ILE A 83 11.74 0.88 2.23
N MET A 84 11.67 1.75 3.24
CA MET A 84 12.78 2.01 4.16
C MET A 84 13.19 0.76 4.93
N LEU A 85 12.21 0.03 5.48
CA LEU A 85 12.49 -1.12 6.34
C LEU A 85 12.84 -2.40 5.56
N THR A 86 12.24 -2.60 4.39
CA THR A 86 12.32 -3.89 3.70
C THR A 86 13.23 -3.88 2.48
N LYS A 87 13.41 -2.73 1.82
CA LYS A 87 14.12 -2.64 0.54
C LYS A 87 15.49 -2.00 0.66
N ILE A 88 15.69 -1.02 1.54
CA ILE A 88 17.03 -0.43 1.78
C ILE A 88 18.09 -1.49 2.15
N PRO A 89 17.80 -2.51 3.00
CA PRO A 89 18.78 -3.55 3.28
C PRO A 89 19.20 -4.34 2.03
N THR A 90 18.30 -4.46 1.04
CA THR A 90 18.60 -5.14 -0.24
C THR A 90 19.47 -4.31 -1.18
N LEU A 91 19.72 -3.04 -0.88
CA LEU A 91 20.60 -2.19 -1.69
C LEU A 91 22.05 -2.72 -1.70
N HIS A 92 22.46 -3.44 -0.65
CA HIS A 92 23.74 -4.16 -0.58
C HIS A 92 23.89 -5.26 -1.65
N SER A 93 22.78 -5.80 -2.17
CA SER A 93 22.78 -6.85 -3.20
C SER A 93 22.82 -6.31 -4.63
N GLY A 94 22.78 -4.98 -4.81
CA GLY A 94 22.85 -4.30 -6.11
C GLY A 94 21.58 -3.52 -6.48
N PHE A 95 21.77 -2.46 -7.26
CA PHE A 95 20.69 -1.52 -7.62
C PHE A 95 19.54 -2.18 -8.41
N ILE A 96 19.85 -3.09 -9.33
CA ILE A 96 18.85 -3.79 -10.13
C ILE A 96 17.97 -4.69 -9.26
N GLN A 97 18.56 -5.38 -8.27
CA GLN A 97 17.82 -6.23 -7.36
C GLN A 97 16.90 -5.42 -6.45
N PHE A 98 17.38 -4.28 -5.95
CA PHE A 98 16.55 -3.31 -5.23
C PHE A 98 15.35 -2.85 -6.08
N ALA A 99 15.60 -2.42 -7.32
CA ALA A 99 14.54 -1.95 -8.21
C ALA A 99 13.53 -3.07 -8.52
N ALA A 100 13.99 -4.30 -8.73
CA ALA A 100 13.12 -5.46 -8.95
C ALA A 100 12.25 -5.76 -7.72
N ASN A 101 12.81 -5.65 -6.51
CA ASN A 101 12.10 -5.92 -5.27
C ASN A 101 11.12 -4.80 -4.89
N ALA A 102 11.45 -3.54 -5.20
CA ALA A 102 10.66 -2.36 -4.86
C ALA A 102 9.68 -1.93 -5.97
N ARG A 103 9.64 -2.64 -7.11
CA ARG A 103 8.84 -2.27 -8.29
C ARG A 103 7.36 -2.01 -7.97
N LEU A 104 6.74 -2.87 -7.16
CA LEU A 104 5.34 -2.72 -6.79
C LEU A 104 5.16 -1.53 -5.86
N ASP A 105 6.02 -1.38 -4.86
CA ASP A 105 5.96 -0.26 -3.91
C ASP A 105 6.09 1.09 -4.64
N ILE A 106 7.04 1.21 -5.58
CA ILE A 106 7.25 2.44 -6.37
C ILE A 106 6.01 2.75 -7.22
N VAL A 107 5.48 1.75 -7.95
CA VAL A 107 4.28 1.94 -8.76
C VAL A 107 3.09 2.35 -7.89
N MET A 108 2.90 1.71 -6.74
CA MET A 108 1.81 2.04 -5.81
C MET A 108 1.95 3.45 -5.25
N LEU A 109 3.18 3.89 -4.94
CA LEU A 109 3.45 5.23 -4.46
C LEU A 109 3.12 6.29 -5.53
N VAL A 110 3.50 6.04 -6.79
CA VAL A 110 3.15 6.92 -7.92
C VAL A 110 1.63 6.97 -8.13
N LEU A 111 0.94 5.83 -8.12
CA LEU A 111 -0.52 5.78 -8.30
C LEU A 111 -1.26 6.48 -7.14
N LEU A 112 -0.81 6.30 -5.91
CA LEU A 112 -1.34 7.01 -4.75
C LEU A 112 -1.13 8.51 -4.86
N PHE A 113 0.03 8.96 -5.33
CA PHE A 113 0.31 10.37 -5.54
C PHE A 113 -0.59 10.97 -6.63
N ILE A 114 -0.83 10.23 -7.71
CA ILE A 114 -1.80 10.61 -8.76
C ILE A 114 -3.20 10.71 -8.17
N LEU A 115 -3.64 9.73 -7.37
CA LEU A 115 -4.96 9.75 -6.71
C LEU A 115 -5.09 10.87 -5.67
N TYR A 116 -4.00 11.24 -5.02
CA TYR A 116 -3.97 12.38 -4.11
C TYR A 116 -4.10 13.71 -4.88
N LYS A 117 -3.44 13.82 -6.04
CA LYS A 117 -3.44 15.00 -6.92
C LYS A 117 -4.70 15.14 -7.76
N LEU A 118 -5.37 14.05 -8.14
CA LEU A 118 -6.67 14.06 -8.79
C LEU A 118 -7.75 14.08 -7.71
N PRO A 119 -8.33 15.25 -7.37
CA PRO A 119 -9.49 15.27 -6.51
C PRO A 119 -10.58 14.57 -7.32
N SER A 120 -11.10 13.45 -6.82
CA SER A 120 -12.21 12.78 -7.48
C SER A 120 -13.30 13.82 -7.71
N ARG A 121 -13.54 14.16 -8.99
CA ARG A 121 -14.67 14.98 -9.39
C ARG A 121 -15.91 14.22 -8.95
N ARG A 122 -16.53 14.70 -7.88
CA ARG A 122 -17.86 14.25 -7.46
C ARG A 122 -18.86 14.56 -8.56
#